data_AF-A0A136LJS2-F1
#
_entry.id   AF-A0A136LJS2-F1
#
_cell.length_a   1.000
_cell.length_b   1.000
_cell.length_c   1.000
_cell.angle_alpha   90.00
_cell.angle_beta   90.00
_cell.angle_gamma   90.00
#
_symmetry.space_group_name_H-M   'P 1'
#
loop_
_entity.id
_entity.type
_entity.pdbx_description
1 polymer ?
#
loop_
_entity_poly.entity_id
_entity_poly.type
_entity_poly.pdbx_seq_one_letter_code
_entity_poly.pdbx_strand_id
1 'polypeptide(L)'
;MYTDNEILFPHEIIPSLREMRGPLFQNLVERAVCGSQFDDETLAFMLMMIRLNGCVPCETDSFRAMRGCLACAAQTLRRYKGSDEDLVAAFDQALQDVRMFAESHPQYQICVLPLVPQSAAS
;
A
#
# COMPACT_ATOMS: atom_id res chain seq x y z
N MET A 1 -26.01 -4.91 3.74
CA MET A 1 -25.03 -4.01 4.35
C MET A 1 -23.89 -4.89 4.86
N TYR A 2 -23.08 -5.41 3.94
CA TYR A 2 -21.85 -6.11 4.28
C TYR A 2 -20.79 -5.03 4.29
N THR A 3 -20.14 -4.84 5.43
CA THR A 3 -19.01 -3.91 5.55
C THR A 3 -17.93 -4.40 4.59
N ASP A 4 -17.44 -3.53 3.69
CA ASP A 4 -16.39 -3.85 2.71
C ASP A 4 -15.06 -4.16 3.44
N ASN A 5 -14.96 -5.42 3.87
CA ASN A 5 -13.90 -5.96 4.70
C ASN A 5 -13.24 -7.11 3.96
N GLU A 6 -12.03 -6.86 3.50
CA GLU A 6 -11.16 -7.86 2.93
C GLU A 6 -10.17 -8.37 3.99
N ILE A 7 -9.69 -9.61 3.80
CA ILE A 7 -8.72 -10.23 4.72
C ILE A 7 -7.42 -9.42 4.76
N LEU A 8 -7.02 -8.85 3.63
CA LEU A 8 -5.85 -7.99 3.48
C LEU A 8 -6.24 -6.67 2.84
N PHE A 9 -5.35 -5.68 2.92
CA PHE A 9 -5.57 -4.36 2.34
C PHE A 9 -5.94 -4.48 0.84
N PRO A 10 -7.13 -4.03 0.42
CA PRO A 10 -7.58 -4.20 -0.96
C PRO A 10 -6.99 -3.15 -1.90
N HIS A 11 -6.82 -3.55 -3.16
CA HIS A 11 -6.39 -2.67 -4.25
C HIS A 11 -7.36 -1.49 -4.47
N GLU A 12 -8.66 -1.77 -4.46
CA GLU A 12 -9.73 -0.82 -4.82
C GLU A 12 -9.79 0.45 -3.97
N ILE A 13 -9.21 0.43 -2.75
CA ILE A 13 -9.24 1.58 -1.85
C ILE A 13 -8.01 2.48 -1.94
N ILE A 14 -6.98 2.09 -2.71
CA ILE A 14 -5.74 2.88 -2.89
C ILE A 14 -6.07 4.31 -3.35
N PRO A 15 -6.93 4.56 -4.36
CA PRO A 15 -7.22 5.92 -4.82
C PRO A 15 -7.81 6.82 -3.72
N SER A 16 -8.58 6.25 -2.79
CA SER A 16 -9.19 6.99 -1.68
C SER A 16 -8.20 7.48 -0.64
N LEU A 17 -6.93 7.03 -0.69
CA LEU A 17 -5.88 7.45 0.24
C LEU A 17 -5.09 8.67 -0.25
N ARG A 18 -5.28 9.10 -1.50
CA ARG A 18 -4.51 10.18 -2.15
C ARG A 18 -4.30 11.39 -1.23
N GLU A 19 -5.38 11.97 -0.73
CA GLU A 19 -5.32 13.24 0.03
C GLU A 19 -5.04 13.05 1.54
N MET A 20 -4.67 11.85 1.97
CA MET A 20 -4.50 11.56 3.40
C MET A 20 -3.21 12.11 4.01
N ARG A 21 -2.22 12.43 3.16
CA ARG A 21 -0.87 12.86 3.53
C ARG A 21 -0.33 13.86 2.49
N GLY A 22 0.90 14.30 2.68
CA GLY A 22 1.55 15.31 1.84
C GLY A 22 1.95 14.81 0.44
N PRO A 23 2.61 15.67 -0.35
CA PRO A 23 2.86 15.44 -1.78
C PRO A 23 3.67 14.18 -2.09
N LEU A 24 4.62 13.80 -1.23
CA LEU A 24 5.42 12.59 -1.42
C LEU A 24 4.55 11.34 -1.35
N PHE A 25 3.66 11.26 -0.36
CA PHE A 25 2.72 10.14 -0.25
C PHE A 25 1.68 10.16 -1.37
N GLN A 26 1.18 11.33 -1.76
CA GLN A 26 0.30 11.47 -2.92
C GLN A 26 0.93 10.87 -4.18
N ASN A 27 2.22 11.14 -4.42
CA ASN A 27 2.94 10.58 -5.56
C ASN A 27 3.01 9.04 -5.51
N LEU A 28 3.22 8.44 -4.34
CA LEU A 28 3.17 6.98 -4.17
C LEU A 28 1.79 6.41 -4.52
N VAL A 29 0.71 7.09 -4.09
CA VAL A 29 -0.65 6.67 -4.43
C VAL A 29 -0.88 6.73 -5.94
N GLU A 30 -0.47 7.81 -6.62
CA GLU A 30 -0.64 7.90 -8.09
C GLU A 30 0.09 6.79 -8.83
N ARG A 31 1.33 6.49 -8.42
CA ARG A 31 2.12 5.40 -8.99
C ARG A 31 1.41 4.05 -8.84
N ALA A 32 0.90 3.76 -7.65
CA ALA A 32 0.19 2.51 -7.36
C ALA A 32 -1.16 2.39 -8.09
N VAL A 33 -1.84 3.50 -8.40
CA VAL A 33 -3.13 3.51 -9.11
C VAL A 33 -2.97 3.46 -10.63
N CYS A 34 -1.86 3.99 -11.16
CA CYS A 34 -1.62 4.02 -12.60
C CYS A 34 -1.31 2.62 -13.17
N GLY A 35 -0.76 1.73 -12.34
CA GLY A 35 -0.40 0.37 -12.71
C GLY A 35 -1.57 -0.63 -12.70
N SER A 36 -1.29 -1.85 -13.15
CA SER A 36 -2.15 -3.01 -12.95
C SER A 36 -2.02 -3.57 -11.54
N GLN A 37 -3.00 -4.36 -11.08
CA GLN A 37 -2.91 -5.08 -9.80
C GLN A 37 -1.74 -6.09 -9.71
N PHE A 38 -1.06 -6.38 -10.83
CA PHE A 38 0.11 -7.26 -10.91
C PHE A 38 1.43 -6.49 -10.99
N ASP A 39 1.38 -5.16 -11.02
CA ASP A 39 2.57 -4.33 -11.07
C ASP A 39 3.23 -4.30 -9.70
N ASP A 40 4.57 -4.34 -9.70
CA ASP A 40 5.37 -4.41 -8.50
C ASP A 40 5.12 -3.22 -7.56
N GLU A 41 4.95 -2.00 -8.09
CA GLU A 41 4.66 -0.81 -7.29
C GLU A 41 3.27 -0.86 -6.63
N THR A 42 2.26 -1.37 -7.33
CA THR A 42 0.91 -1.55 -6.79
C THR A 42 0.91 -2.59 -5.67
N LEU A 43 1.55 -3.75 -5.91
CA LEU A 43 1.72 -4.80 -4.91
C LEU A 43 2.55 -4.32 -3.71
N ALA A 44 3.59 -3.51 -3.95
CA ALA A 44 4.42 -2.92 -2.90
C ALA A 44 3.61 -1.97 -2.02
N PHE A 45 2.77 -1.12 -2.62
CA PHE A 45 1.88 -0.24 -1.87
C PHE A 45 0.90 -1.04 -1.00
N MET A 46 0.30 -2.10 -1.56
CA MET A 46 -0.57 -2.99 -0.80
C MET A 46 0.17 -3.65 0.36
N LEU A 47 1.39 -4.17 0.12
CA LEU A 47 2.21 -4.81 1.15
C LEU A 47 2.63 -3.83 2.25
N MET A 48 3.02 -2.61 1.89
CA MET A 48 3.31 -1.54 2.85
C MET A 48 2.10 -1.27 3.74
N MET A 49 0.91 -1.12 3.16
CA MET A 49 -0.32 -0.87 3.93
C MET A 49 -0.73 -2.08 4.79
N ILE A 50 -0.54 -3.31 4.31
CA ILE A 50 -0.75 -4.55 5.10
C ILE A 50 0.10 -4.51 6.37
N ARG A 51 1.38 -4.10 6.25
CA ARG A 51 2.31 -3.98 7.39
C ARG A 51 1.92 -2.86 8.33
N LEU A 52 1.62 -1.66 7.81
CA LEU A 52 1.24 -0.50 8.62
C LEU A 52 -0.08 -0.69 9.36
N ASN A 53 -1.09 -1.27 8.70
CA ASN A 53 -2.39 -1.54 9.31
C ASN A 53 -2.33 -2.70 10.31
N GLY A 54 -1.32 -3.58 10.19
CA GLY A 54 -1.25 -4.84 10.91
C GLY A 54 -2.37 -5.79 10.47
N CYS A 55 -2.55 -5.96 9.16
CA CYS A 55 -3.62 -6.81 8.60
C CYS A 55 -3.42 -8.30 8.92
N VAL A 56 -2.19 -8.80 8.98
CA VAL A 56 -1.90 -10.23 9.23
C VAL A 56 -2.43 -10.73 10.58
N PRO A 57 -2.23 -10.02 11.71
CA PRO A 57 -2.85 -10.39 12.98
C PRO A 57 -4.31 -9.92 13.14
N CYS A 58 -4.92 -9.33 12.10
CA CYS A 58 -6.27 -8.79 12.18
C CYS A 58 -7.31 -9.93 12.08
N GLU A 59 -7.75 -10.44 13.22
CA GLU A 59 -8.85 -11.41 13.27
C GLU A 59 -10.15 -10.78 12.77
N THR A 60 -10.99 -11.57 12.10
CA THR A 60 -12.29 -11.17 11.51
C THR A 60 -13.28 -10.61 12.53
N ASP A 61 -13.13 -10.96 13.81
CA ASP A 61 -13.93 -10.44 14.93
C ASP A 61 -13.29 -9.20 15.61
N SER A 62 -12.18 -8.69 15.08
CA SER A 62 -11.58 -7.48 15.62
C SER A 62 -12.43 -6.24 15.31
N PHE A 63 -12.44 -5.28 16.22
CA PHE A 63 -13.11 -3.97 16.04
C PHE A 63 -12.62 -3.21 14.80
N ARG A 64 -11.45 -3.61 14.26
CA ARG A 64 -10.86 -3.08 13.02
C ARG A 64 -11.52 -3.68 11.79
N ALA A 65 -11.77 -5.00 11.79
CA ALA A 65 -12.50 -5.67 10.74
C ALA A 65 -13.90 -5.07 10.61
N MET A 66 -14.66 -4.88 11.70
CA MET A 66 -16.04 -4.37 11.60
C MET A 66 -16.23 -2.94 11.02
N ARG A 67 -15.15 -2.14 10.83
CA ARG A 67 -15.23 -0.73 10.38
C ARG A 67 -15.00 -0.48 8.89
N GLY A 68 -14.54 -1.45 8.11
CA GLY A 68 -14.15 -1.23 6.71
C GLY A 68 -12.65 -1.00 6.53
N CYS A 69 -12.06 -1.62 5.50
CA CYS A 69 -10.62 -1.48 5.19
C CYS A 69 -10.20 -0.03 4.96
N LEU A 70 -11.04 0.78 4.29
CA LEU A 70 -10.78 2.20 4.07
C LEU A 70 -10.70 2.99 5.38
N ALA A 71 -11.64 2.77 6.30
CA ALA A 71 -11.63 3.45 7.59
C ALA A 71 -10.41 3.06 8.44
N CYS A 72 -10.01 1.78 8.38
CA CYS A 72 -8.79 1.29 9.03
C CYS A 72 -7.55 1.98 8.47
N ALA A 73 -7.36 1.96 7.14
CA ALA A 73 -6.24 2.57 6.46
C ALA A 73 -6.14 4.08 6.71
N ALA A 74 -7.27 4.79 6.59
CA ALA A 74 -7.34 6.23 6.86
C ALA A 74 -6.97 6.55 8.32
N GLN A 75 -7.43 5.74 9.27
CA GLN A 75 -7.11 5.91 10.68
C GLN A 75 -5.62 5.65 10.97
N THR A 76 -5.02 4.64 10.33
CA THR A 76 -3.59 4.33 10.42
C THR A 76 -2.76 5.51 9.94
N LEU A 77 -3.03 6.03 8.73
CA LEU A 77 -2.30 7.16 8.15
C LEU A 77 -2.43 8.44 8.97
N ARG A 78 -3.62 8.72 9.53
CA ARG A 78 -3.84 9.86 10.44
C ARG A 78 -3.07 9.74 11.77
N ARG A 79 -2.85 8.52 12.27
CA ARG A 79 -2.13 8.27 13.53
C ARG A 79 -0.63 8.05 13.33
N TYR A 80 -0.19 7.88 12.09
CA TYR A 80 1.21 7.64 11.76
C TYR A 80 2.04 8.88 12.12
N LYS A 81 2.95 8.70 13.07
CA LYS A 81 3.78 9.78 13.64
C LYS A 81 5.03 10.10 12.82
N GLY A 82 5.42 9.22 11.90
CA GLY A 82 6.55 9.43 11.00
C GLY A 82 6.23 10.43 9.90
N SER A 83 7.27 10.87 9.19
CA SER A 83 7.16 11.78 8.06
C SER A 83 6.69 11.06 6.79
N ASP A 84 6.49 11.80 5.70
CA ASP A 84 6.16 11.17 4.43
C ASP A 84 7.39 10.47 3.82
N GLU A 85 8.60 10.91 4.14
CA GLU A 85 9.84 10.22 3.79
C GLU A 85 9.94 8.85 4.48
N ASP A 86 9.50 8.74 5.73
CA ASP A 86 9.42 7.43 6.41
C ASP A 86 8.45 6.48 5.69
N LEU A 87 7.35 7.01 5.12
CA LEU A 87 6.41 6.23 4.31
C LEU A 87 7.02 5.83 2.96
N VAL A 88 7.79 6.71 2.33
CA VAL A 88 8.56 6.38 1.11
C VAL A 88 9.58 5.28 1.40
N ALA A 89 10.31 5.36 2.52
CA ALA A 89 11.25 4.30 2.91
C ALA A 89 10.54 2.97 3.18
N ALA A 90 9.37 3.00 3.83
CA ALA A 90 8.55 1.80 4.05
C ALA A 90 8.04 1.20 2.73
N PHE A 91 7.66 2.05 1.76
CA PHE A 91 7.29 1.64 0.41
C PHE A 91 8.46 1.01 -0.33
N ASP A 92 9.64 1.63 -0.32
CA ASP A 92 10.83 1.12 -1.01
C ASP A 92 11.26 -0.25 -0.46
N GLN A 93 11.17 -0.44 0.87
CA GLN A 93 11.40 -1.74 1.48
C GLN A 93 10.38 -2.79 0.99
N ALA A 94 9.10 -2.43 0.92
CA ALA A 94 8.07 -3.32 0.40
C ALA A 94 8.27 -3.64 -1.09
N LEU A 95 8.72 -2.66 -1.89
CA LEU A 95 9.03 -2.84 -3.31
C LEU A 95 10.20 -3.81 -3.51
N GLN A 96 11.25 -3.67 -2.70
CA GLN A 96 12.37 -4.62 -2.72
C GLN A 96 11.90 -6.04 -2.42
N ASP A 97 11.04 -6.21 -1.40
CA ASP A 97 10.51 -7.52 -1.02
C ASP A 97 9.66 -8.15 -2.14
N VAL A 98 8.80 -7.36 -2.80
CA VAL A 98 7.99 -7.80 -3.95
C VAL A 98 8.87 -8.23 -5.12
N ARG A 99 9.92 -7.46 -5.43
CA ARG A 99 10.85 -7.79 -6.52
C ARG A 99 11.66 -9.05 -6.24
N MET A 100 12.19 -9.20 -5.03
CA MET A 100 12.88 -10.44 -4.62
C MET A 100 11.95 -11.66 -4.70
N PHE A 101 10.68 -11.49 -4.33
CA PHE A 101 9.67 -12.53 -4.47
C PHE A 101 9.41 -12.86 -5.95
N ALA A 102 9.25 -11.85 -6.80
CA ALA A 102 9.03 -12.04 -8.23
C ALA A 102 10.18 -12.79 -8.93
N GLU A 103 11.43 -12.47 -8.58
CA GLU A 103 12.62 -13.16 -9.10
C GLU A 103 12.63 -14.67 -8.77
N SER A 104 12.19 -15.02 -7.56
CA SER A 104 12.15 -16.41 -7.10
C SER A 104 10.88 -17.16 -7.51
N HIS A 105 9.85 -16.46 -7.99
CA HIS A 105 8.53 -17.03 -8.31
C HIS A 105 7.96 -16.50 -9.63
N PRO A 106 8.58 -16.79 -10.78
CA PRO A 106 8.16 -16.28 -12.09
C PRO A 106 6.73 -16.70 -12.49
N GLN A 107 6.18 -17.76 -11.89
CA GLN A 107 4.83 -18.25 -12.17
C GLN A 107 3.71 -17.25 -11.80
N TYR A 108 3.98 -16.28 -10.92
CA TYR A 108 2.98 -15.28 -10.52
C TYR A 108 2.92 -14.07 -11.46
N GLN A 109 3.78 -14.01 -12.49
CA GLN A 109 3.75 -13.01 -13.55
C GLN A 109 3.71 -11.56 -13.04
N ILE A 110 4.41 -11.28 -11.94
CA ILE A 110 4.53 -9.93 -11.38
C ILE A 110 5.28 -9.05 -12.39
N CYS A 111 4.67 -7.94 -12.78
CA CYS A 111 5.26 -7.01 -13.73
C CYS A 111 6.23 -6.08 -12.99
N VAL A 112 7.54 -6.32 -13.14
CA VAL A 112 8.57 -5.45 -12.56
C VAL A 112 8.79 -4.26 -13.49
N LEU A 113 8.34 -3.08 -13.05
CA LEU A 113 8.47 -1.86 -13.84
C LEU A 113 9.83 -1.19 -13.62
N PRO A 114 10.41 -0.55 -14.65
CA PRO A 114 11.63 0.24 -14.48
C PRO A 114 11.36 1.40 -13.49
N LEU A 115 12.27 1.60 -12.55
CA LEU A 115 12.18 2.69 -11.56
C LEU A 115 12.02 4.03 -12.27
N VAL A 116 10.85 4.66 -12.14
CA VAL A 116 10.69 6.06 -12.53
C VAL A 116 11.37 6.90 -11.45
N PRO A 117 12.41 7.69 -11.78
CA PRO A 117 13.08 8.51 -10.77
C PRO A 117 12.05 9.47 -10.17
N GLN A 118 11.97 9.48 -8.83
CA GLN A 118 11.21 10.49 -8.10
C GLN A 118 11.83 11.84 -8.47
N SER A 119 11.17 12.61 -9.33
CA SER A 119 11.62 13.96 -9.67
C SER A 119 11.82 14.71 -8.37
N ALA A 120 13.06 15.10 -8.08
CA ALA A 120 13.42 15.87 -6.91
C ALA A 120 12.57 17.15 -6.93
N ALA A 121 11.53 17.18 -6.10
CA ALA A 121 10.75 18.37 -5.86
C ALA A 121 11.69 19.40 -5.24
N SER A 122 12.03 20.41 -6.04
CA SER A 122 12.80 21.60 -5.66
C SER A 122 11.91 22.60 -4.95
#